data_AF-A0A401TMI6-F1
#
_entry.id   AF-A0A401TMI6-F1
#
_cell.length_a   1.000
_cell.length_b   1.000
_cell.length_c   1.000
_cell.angle_alpha   90.00
_cell.angle_beta   90.00
_cell.angle_gamma   90.00
#
_symmetry.space_group_name_H-M   'P 1'
#
loop_
_entity.id
_entity.type
_entity.pdbx_description
1 polymer ?
#
loop_
_entity_poly.entity_id
_entity_poly.type
_entity_poly.pdbx_seq_one_letter_code
_entity_poly.pdbx_strand_id
1 'polypeptide(L)'
;MTDLNYITCARKLLALRPQLFPQFATHNALTVATILELSDDPSSFEFQRLHGMGEALYAQLGQDRPEIAHRTYAPVGSHRDLLAYLVRRLLENGANSSFVALAADNRVSIVDLLRRPAEIIGADDNAAYSGIPLPADLYRPQRENSHGIEFGERKALDALTSAITVEPKAASGAVAASTNEQANAAVAAARSGFKAWNATPATRRAAMLDKAADLLAQRRAHFLALLQSEGGKTLDDALSEVREAIDFCRYYAAQGRTLFEQGETMPGPTGESNVLELHGRGAFVAISPWNFPLAIFLGQVTAALMAGNAVIAKPAEQTPRIAAEAVALLHQAGVPTSALHLVQGDGAAGAALVNHPAIAGVVFTGSTE
;
A
#
# COMPACT_ATOMS: atom_id res chain seq x y z
N MET A 1 -21.78 11.72 -4.94
CA MET A 1 -21.78 11.68 -3.45
C MET A 1 -21.49 13.03 -2.80
N THR A 2 -20.42 13.75 -3.18
CA THR A 2 -20.04 15.02 -2.52
C THR A 2 -21.16 16.07 -2.50
N ASP A 3 -21.85 16.30 -3.63
CA ASP A 3 -22.94 17.29 -3.67
C ASP A 3 -24.11 16.92 -2.75
N LEU A 4 -24.48 15.63 -2.69
CA LEU A 4 -25.52 15.13 -1.79
C LEU A 4 -25.13 15.37 -0.31
N ASN A 5 -23.88 15.10 0.03
CA ASN A 5 -23.36 15.33 1.38
C ASN A 5 -23.28 16.83 1.70
N TYR A 6 -22.89 17.68 0.73
CA TYR A 6 -22.86 19.14 0.89
C TYR A 6 -24.25 19.67 1.25
N ILE A 7 -25.29 19.28 0.51
CA ILE A 7 -26.67 19.70 0.79
C ILE A 7 -27.16 19.19 2.16
N THR A 8 -26.78 17.96 2.54
CA THR A 8 -27.12 17.40 3.86
C THR A 8 -26.45 18.18 4.99
N CYS A 9 -25.16 18.51 4.85
CA CYS A 9 -24.45 19.36 5.80
C CYS A 9 -25.03 20.79 5.84
N ALA A 10 -25.45 21.34 4.70
CA ALA A 10 -26.07 22.66 4.65
C ALA A 10 -27.37 22.70 5.47
N ARG A 11 -28.26 21.69 5.32
CA ARG A 11 -29.45 21.54 6.18
C ARG A 11 -29.09 21.51 7.66
N LYS A 12 -28.07 20.73 8.02
CA LYS A 12 -27.62 20.63 9.42
C LYS A 12 -27.12 21.97 9.96
N LEU A 13 -26.33 22.72 9.17
CA LEU A 13 -25.83 24.03 9.58
C LEU A 13 -26.94 25.07 9.71
N LEU A 14 -27.90 25.09 8.78
CA LEU A 14 -29.07 25.97 8.84
C LEU A 14 -29.93 25.70 10.09
N ALA A 15 -30.03 24.44 10.53
CA ALA A 15 -30.76 24.07 11.75
C ALA A 15 -30.05 24.47 13.06
N LEU A 16 -28.77 24.85 13.01
CA LEU A 16 -27.96 25.26 14.16
C LEU A 16 -27.87 26.78 14.34
N ARG A 17 -28.69 27.53 13.60
CA ARG A 17 -28.83 28.98 13.74
C ARG A 17 -29.69 29.30 14.99
N PRO A 18 -29.44 30.43 15.67
CA PRO A 18 -28.43 31.46 15.37
C PRO A 18 -27.04 31.19 15.96
N GLN A 19 -26.83 30.08 16.67
CA GLN A 19 -25.56 29.79 17.35
C GLN A 19 -24.39 29.66 16.37
N LEU A 20 -24.67 29.17 15.16
CA LEU A 20 -23.75 29.19 14.03
C LEU A 20 -24.31 30.11 12.95
N PHE A 21 -23.43 30.86 12.29
CA PHE A 21 -23.71 31.58 11.05
C PHE A 21 -23.12 30.80 9.87
N PRO A 22 -23.91 30.04 9.10
CA PRO A 22 -23.39 29.22 8.01
C PRO A 22 -22.86 30.07 6.86
N GLN A 23 -21.77 29.60 6.24
CA GLN A 23 -21.13 30.28 5.11
C GLN A 23 -20.91 29.25 3.99
N PHE A 24 -21.70 29.33 2.93
CA PHE A 24 -21.70 28.32 1.86
C PHE A 24 -20.82 28.74 0.69
N ALA A 25 -19.57 28.27 0.69
CA ALA A 25 -18.65 28.48 -0.43
C ALA A 25 -18.95 27.49 -1.58
N THR A 26 -19.38 28.00 -2.73
CA THR A 26 -19.65 27.19 -3.94
C THR A 26 -19.76 28.05 -5.20
N HIS A 27 -19.45 27.49 -6.38
CA HIS A 27 -19.75 28.08 -7.69
C HIS A 27 -20.76 27.25 -8.49
N ASN A 28 -21.35 26.23 -7.87
CA ASN A 28 -22.37 25.39 -8.48
C ASN A 28 -23.75 26.03 -8.31
N ALA A 29 -24.36 26.46 -9.43
CA ALA A 29 -25.65 27.15 -9.42
C ALA A 29 -26.78 26.28 -8.86
N LEU A 30 -26.77 24.97 -9.13
CA LEU A 30 -27.75 24.03 -8.58
C LEU A 30 -27.65 23.94 -7.06
N THR A 31 -26.43 23.94 -6.53
CA THR A 31 -26.17 23.94 -5.08
C THR A 31 -26.67 25.24 -4.44
N VAL A 32 -26.36 26.40 -5.02
CA VAL A 32 -26.85 27.71 -4.55
C VAL A 32 -28.37 27.74 -4.52
N ALA A 33 -29.03 27.40 -5.63
CA ALA A 33 -30.48 27.39 -5.75
C ALA A 33 -31.13 26.43 -4.73
N THR A 34 -30.52 25.26 -4.51
CA THR A 34 -31.02 24.29 -3.53
C THR A 34 -30.92 24.82 -2.11
N ILE A 35 -29.85 25.52 -1.74
CA ILE A 35 -29.67 26.06 -0.38
C ILE A 35 -30.61 27.23 -0.11
N LEU A 36 -30.86 28.08 -1.11
CA LEU A 36 -31.85 29.15 -1.02
C LEU A 36 -33.24 28.61 -0.67
N GLU A 37 -33.63 27.49 -1.27
CA GLU A 37 -34.92 26.83 -0.96
C GLU A 37 -34.96 26.20 0.44
N LEU A 38 -33.81 25.87 1.03
CA LEU A 38 -33.75 25.24 2.35
C LEU A 38 -33.92 26.22 3.52
N SER A 39 -33.99 27.53 3.26
CA SER A 39 -34.08 28.54 4.31
C SER A 39 -34.94 29.74 3.90
N ASP A 40 -35.97 30.03 4.68
CA ASP A 40 -36.80 31.23 4.51
C ASP A 40 -36.18 32.51 5.11
N ASP A 41 -35.11 32.38 5.90
CA ASP A 41 -34.40 33.51 6.50
C ASP A 41 -33.08 33.80 5.77
N PRO A 42 -33.04 34.85 4.91
CA PRO A 42 -31.86 35.22 4.13
C PRO A 42 -30.77 35.91 4.95
N SER A 43 -31.10 36.41 6.16
CA SER A 43 -30.18 37.20 6.98
C SER A 43 -29.25 36.34 7.85
N SER A 44 -29.51 35.04 7.94
CA SER A 44 -28.86 34.16 8.90
C SER A 44 -27.85 33.19 8.30
N PHE A 45 -27.45 33.42 7.04
CA PHE A 45 -26.31 32.77 6.38
C PHE A 45 -25.74 33.69 5.29
N GLU A 46 -24.56 33.35 4.75
CA GLU A 46 -24.03 33.97 3.53
C GLU A 46 -23.56 32.90 2.54
N PHE A 47 -23.49 33.26 1.26
CA PHE A 47 -22.71 32.50 0.29
C PHE A 47 -21.27 33.02 0.20
N GLN A 48 -20.37 32.21 -0.36
CA GLN A 48 -18.99 32.63 -0.61
C GLN A 48 -18.51 32.21 -2.00
N ARG A 49 -17.67 33.05 -2.59
CA ARG A 49 -16.99 32.78 -3.87
C ARG A 49 -15.53 33.19 -3.81
N LEU A 50 -14.76 32.76 -4.79
CA LEU A 50 -13.38 33.19 -4.99
C LEU A 50 -13.36 34.23 -6.13
N HIS A 51 -12.54 35.26 -5.99
CA HIS A 51 -12.36 36.29 -7.01
C HIS A 51 -11.92 35.65 -8.34
N GLY A 52 -12.47 36.12 -9.46
CA GLY A 52 -12.29 35.50 -10.78
C GLY A 52 -13.13 34.24 -11.02
N MET A 53 -14.01 33.85 -10.09
CA MET A 53 -14.96 32.74 -10.26
C MET A 53 -16.36 33.10 -9.75
N GLY A 54 -17.37 32.51 -10.40
CA GLY A 54 -18.78 32.65 -10.03
C GLY A 54 -19.30 34.08 -10.16
N GLU A 55 -18.60 34.97 -10.86
CA GLU A 55 -18.99 36.39 -10.95
C GLU A 55 -20.36 36.58 -11.57
N ALA A 56 -20.61 35.95 -12.73
CA ALA A 56 -21.92 35.97 -13.37
C ALA A 56 -23.02 35.36 -12.49
N LEU A 57 -22.73 34.23 -11.82
CA LEU A 57 -23.68 33.55 -10.94
C LEU A 57 -24.12 34.44 -9.78
N TYR A 58 -23.17 35.02 -9.04
CA TYR A 58 -23.47 35.83 -7.86
C TYR A 58 -23.96 37.24 -8.21
N ALA A 59 -23.58 37.78 -9.37
CA ALA A 59 -24.16 39.01 -9.89
C ALA A 59 -25.65 38.81 -10.21
N GLN A 60 -26.02 37.71 -10.88
CA GLN A 60 -27.42 37.37 -11.15
C GLN A 60 -28.19 37.13 -9.85
N LEU A 61 -27.61 36.37 -8.90
CA LEU A 61 -28.23 36.15 -7.60
C LEU A 61 -28.50 37.46 -6.86
N GLY A 62 -27.57 38.42 -6.89
CA GLY A 62 -27.77 39.72 -6.24
C GLY A 62 -28.84 40.59 -6.90
N GLN A 63 -29.13 40.39 -8.20
CA GLN A 63 -30.25 41.04 -8.88
C GLN A 63 -31.58 40.42 -8.48
N ASP A 64 -31.64 39.09 -8.42
CA ASP A 64 -32.87 38.34 -8.16
C ASP A 64 -33.23 38.32 -6.66
N ARG A 65 -32.22 38.35 -5.78
CA ARG A 65 -32.30 38.19 -4.32
C ARG A 65 -31.34 39.15 -3.60
N PRO A 66 -31.58 40.48 -3.64
CA PRO A 66 -30.69 41.49 -3.08
C PRO A 66 -30.47 41.36 -1.56
N GLU A 67 -31.36 40.66 -0.85
CA GLU A 67 -31.29 40.37 0.57
C GLU A 67 -30.24 39.31 0.94
N ILE A 68 -29.76 38.53 -0.04
CA ILE A 68 -28.81 37.45 0.18
C ILE A 68 -27.37 37.99 0.20
N ALA A 69 -26.71 37.82 1.35
CA ALA A 69 -25.31 38.17 1.50
C ALA A 69 -24.39 37.19 0.76
N HIS A 70 -23.34 37.71 0.12
CA HIS A 70 -22.24 36.88 -0.38
C HIS A 70 -20.87 37.55 -0.20
N ARG A 71 -19.86 36.76 0.18
CA ARG A 71 -18.48 37.19 0.40
C ARG A 71 -17.58 36.75 -0.75
N THR A 72 -16.73 37.66 -1.22
CA THR A 72 -15.71 37.34 -2.24
C THR A 72 -14.33 37.25 -1.59
N TYR A 73 -13.71 36.08 -1.67
CA TYR A 73 -12.33 35.86 -1.24
C TYR A 73 -11.37 36.28 -2.35
N ALA A 74 -10.33 37.04 -2.01
CA ALA A 74 -9.25 37.37 -2.94
C ALA A 74 -7.96 36.66 -2.51
N PRO A 75 -7.29 35.89 -3.37
CA PRO A 75 -5.95 35.38 -3.07
C PRO A 75 -4.97 36.56 -2.97
N VAL A 76 -4.37 36.75 -1.79
CA VAL A 76 -3.38 37.81 -1.53
C VAL A 76 -2.12 37.16 -0.97
N GLY A 77 -0.99 37.38 -1.64
CA GLY A 77 0.28 36.80 -1.28
C GLY A 77 1.41 37.25 -2.19
N SER A 78 2.62 36.85 -1.85
CA SER A 78 3.81 37.17 -2.63
C SER A 78 4.02 36.18 -3.77
N HIS A 79 4.76 36.57 -4.82
CA HIS A 79 5.03 35.70 -5.97
C HIS A 79 5.71 34.37 -5.60
N ARG A 80 6.51 34.34 -4.52
CA ARG A 80 7.17 33.08 -4.08
C ARG A 80 6.18 31.99 -3.67
N ASP A 81 4.99 32.36 -3.21
CA ASP A 81 3.98 31.41 -2.71
C ASP A 81 2.97 31.04 -3.82
N LEU A 82 3.05 31.70 -4.97
CA LEU A 82 2.06 31.61 -6.05
C LEU A 82 1.99 30.24 -6.70
N LEU A 83 3.13 29.60 -7.00
CA LEU A 83 3.14 28.34 -7.75
C LEU A 83 2.44 27.20 -7.00
N ALA A 84 2.73 27.06 -5.70
CA ALA A 84 2.08 26.06 -4.86
C ALA A 84 0.56 26.26 -4.79
N TYR A 85 0.11 27.52 -4.74
CA TYR A 85 -1.30 27.88 -4.77
C TYR A 85 -1.95 27.61 -6.15
N LEU A 86 -1.28 27.99 -7.24
CA LEU A 86 -1.80 27.86 -8.60
C LEU A 86 -2.00 26.41 -9.01
N VAL A 87 -1.12 25.49 -8.62
CA VAL A 87 -1.28 24.06 -8.95
C VAL A 87 -2.63 23.53 -8.44
N ARG A 88 -2.93 23.74 -7.15
CA ARG A 88 -4.22 23.33 -6.58
C ARG A 88 -5.39 23.99 -7.29
N ARG A 89 -5.24 25.27 -7.67
CA ARG A 89 -6.29 26.04 -8.33
C ARG A 89 -6.59 25.56 -9.75
N LEU A 90 -5.56 25.22 -10.51
CA LEU A 90 -5.70 24.68 -11.86
C LEU A 90 -6.35 23.29 -11.84
N LEU A 91 -6.03 22.46 -10.85
CA LEU A 91 -6.66 21.15 -10.70
C LEU A 91 -8.16 21.24 -10.37
N GLU A 92 -8.56 22.16 -9.49
CA GLU A 92 -9.97 22.38 -9.13
C GLU A 92 -10.82 22.83 -10.34
N ASN A 93 -10.27 23.73 -11.16
CA ASN A 93 -11.01 24.37 -12.26
C ASN A 93 -10.90 23.60 -13.58
N GLY A 94 -9.79 22.90 -13.80
CA GLY A 94 -9.55 22.12 -15.02
C GLY A 94 -10.11 20.70 -14.98
N ALA A 95 -10.69 20.27 -13.85
CA ALA A 95 -11.33 18.96 -13.76
C ALA A 95 -12.60 18.91 -14.63
N ASN A 96 -12.71 17.89 -15.48
CA ASN A 96 -13.88 17.67 -16.35
C ASN A 96 -15.21 17.54 -15.57
N SER A 97 -15.15 17.21 -14.28
CA SER A 97 -16.30 17.11 -13.37
C SER A 97 -16.66 18.43 -12.68
N SER A 98 -15.88 19.50 -12.86
CA SER A 98 -16.17 20.81 -12.27
C SER A 98 -17.40 21.45 -12.91
N PHE A 99 -18.35 21.92 -12.09
CA PHE A 99 -19.54 22.62 -12.60
C PHE A 99 -19.18 23.80 -13.49
N VAL A 100 -18.12 24.53 -13.15
CA VAL A 100 -17.69 25.72 -13.91
C VAL A 100 -17.14 25.32 -15.28
N ALA A 101 -16.43 24.19 -15.38
CA ALA A 101 -15.98 23.67 -16.66
C ALA A 101 -17.15 23.18 -17.51
N LEU A 102 -18.10 22.43 -16.91
CA LEU A 102 -19.29 21.93 -17.59
C LEU A 102 -20.21 23.06 -18.08
N ALA A 103 -20.42 24.10 -17.27
CA ALA A 103 -21.24 25.25 -17.63
C ALA A 103 -20.60 26.12 -18.73
N ALA A 104 -19.27 26.09 -18.87
CA ALA A 104 -18.55 26.77 -19.95
C ALA A 104 -18.53 25.95 -21.25
N ASP A 105 -18.85 24.66 -21.22
CA ASP A 105 -18.93 23.80 -22.39
C ASP A 105 -20.33 23.86 -23.02
N ASN A 106 -20.44 24.56 -24.15
CA ASN A 106 -21.71 24.72 -24.89
C ASN A 106 -22.32 23.40 -25.39
N ARG A 107 -21.62 22.27 -25.28
CA ARG A 107 -22.14 20.93 -25.60
C ARG A 107 -22.95 20.32 -24.45
N VAL A 108 -22.78 20.81 -23.22
CA VAL A 108 -23.51 20.34 -22.04
C VAL A 108 -24.85 21.06 -21.97
N SER A 109 -25.96 20.31 -21.88
CA SER A 109 -27.28 20.93 -21.83
C SER A 109 -27.56 21.51 -20.43
N ILE A 110 -28.42 22.53 -20.37
CA ILE A 110 -28.90 23.07 -19.09
C ILE A 110 -29.61 21.99 -18.26
N VAL A 111 -30.34 21.07 -18.92
CA VAL A 111 -31.02 19.95 -18.23
C VAL A 111 -30.01 19.06 -17.52
N ASP A 112 -28.86 18.79 -18.13
CA ASP A 112 -27.79 18.00 -17.51
C ASP A 112 -27.17 18.72 -16.31
N LEU A 113 -26.98 20.04 -16.39
CA LEU A 113 -26.48 20.86 -15.28
C LEU A 113 -27.45 20.93 -14.09
N LEU A 114 -28.75 20.73 -14.34
CA LEU A 114 -29.80 20.77 -13.32
C LEU A 114 -30.18 19.41 -12.74
N ARG A 115 -29.59 18.31 -13.25
CA ARG A 115 -29.88 16.97 -12.77
C ARG A 115 -29.51 16.81 -11.29
N ARG A 116 -30.42 16.25 -10.49
CA ARG A 116 -30.22 16.18 -9.04
C ARG A 116 -29.16 15.13 -8.67
N PRO A 117 -28.26 15.40 -7.71
CA PRO A 117 -27.24 14.44 -7.29
C PRO A 117 -27.78 13.05 -6.91
N ALA A 118 -28.97 12.99 -6.29
CA ALA A 118 -29.63 11.73 -5.94
C ALA A 118 -30.02 10.91 -7.18
N GLU A 119 -30.48 11.56 -8.26
CA GLU A 119 -30.83 10.90 -9.53
C GLU A 119 -29.59 10.44 -10.31
N ILE A 120 -28.44 11.06 -10.06
CA ILE A 120 -27.15 10.66 -10.64
C ILE A 120 -26.63 9.39 -9.95
N ILE A 121 -26.72 9.33 -8.62
CA ILE A 121 -26.31 8.16 -7.83
C ILE A 121 -27.29 6.99 -8.03
N GLY A 122 -28.59 7.27 -7.99
CA GLY A 122 -29.63 6.25 -8.07
C GLY A 122 -29.69 5.43 -6.78
N ALA A 123 -29.24 4.17 -6.85
CA ALA A 123 -29.23 3.24 -5.72
C ALA A 123 -27.99 3.41 -4.83
N ASP A 124 -28.11 3.04 -3.55
CA ASP A 124 -27.03 3.12 -2.56
C ASP A 124 -25.78 2.33 -2.97
N ASP A 125 -25.96 1.20 -3.67
CA ASP A 125 -24.86 0.36 -4.17
C ASP A 125 -23.96 1.11 -5.17
N ASN A 126 -24.43 2.21 -5.77
CA ASN A 126 -23.67 3.05 -6.69
C ASN A 126 -23.00 4.26 -6.01
N ALA A 127 -23.03 4.34 -4.67
CA ALA A 127 -22.42 5.46 -3.95
C ALA A 127 -20.91 5.57 -4.20
N ALA A 128 -20.22 4.43 -4.29
CA ALA A 128 -18.80 4.38 -4.64
C ALA A 128 -18.61 4.35 -6.16
N TYR A 129 -17.63 5.12 -6.66
CA TYR A 129 -17.31 5.10 -8.08
C TYR A 129 -16.55 3.82 -8.44
N SER A 130 -17.13 3.01 -9.33
CA SER A 130 -16.60 1.69 -9.70
C SER A 130 -15.26 1.72 -10.45
N GLY A 131 -14.90 2.86 -11.04
CA GLY A 131 -13.62 3.02 -11.76
C GLY A 131 -12.43 3.38 -10.86
N ILE A 132 -12.61 3.49 -9.53
CA ILE A 132 -11.51 3.70 -8.58
C ILE A 132 -11.50 2.50 -7.62
N PRO A 133 -10.50 1.61 -7.71
CA PRO A 133 -10.41 0.48 -6.79
C PRO A 133 -10.06 0.96 -5.38
N LEU A 134 -10.51 0.20 -4.37
CA LEU A 134 -10.06 0.42 -2.99
C LEU A 134 -8.56 0.14 -2.88
N PRO A 135 -7.85 0.76 -1.91
CA PRO A 135 -6.41 0.53 -1.75
C PRO A 135 -6.01 -0.95 -1.59
N ALA A 136 -6.85 -1.77 -0.96
CA ALA A 136 -6.64 -3.21 -0.79
C ALA A 136 -6.71 -3.98 -2.13
N ASP A 137 -7.50 -3.46 -3.08
CA ASP A 137 -7.79 -4.08 -4.37
C ASP A 137 -6.95 -3.49 -5.52
N LEU A 138 -6.00 -2.60 -5.21
CA LEU A 138 -5.18 -1.89 -6.20
C LEU A 138 -4.48 -2.81 -7.21
N TYR A 139 -4.17 -4.04 -6.81
CA TYR A 139 -3.48 -5.05 -7.63
C TYR A 139 -4.33 -6.29 -7.92
N ARG A 140 -5.65 -6.23 -7.70
CA ARG A 140 -6.55 -7.32 -8.06
C ARG A 140 -6.78 -7.33 -9.58
N PRO A 141 -6.93 -8.52 -10.21
CA PRO A 141 -7.02 -9.85 -9.57
C PRO A 141 -5.66 -10.50 -9.27
N GLN A 142 -4.53 -9.89 -9.62
CA GLN A 142 -3.20 -10.52 -9.54
C GLN A 142 -2.81 -10.86 -8.09
N ARG A 143 -3.04 -9.93 -7.16
CA ARG A 143 -2.77 -10.13 -5.72
C ARG A 143 -3.52 -9.11 -4.86
N GLU A 144 -3.59 -9.39 -3.57
CA GLU A 144 -4.02 -8.41 -2.57
C GLU A 144 -2.89 -7.44 -2.22
N ASN A 145 -3.23 -6.18 -1.93
CA ASN A 145 -2.28 -5.20 -1.43
C ASN A 145 -2.08 -5.31 0.09
N SER A 146 -0.90 -4.96 0.59
CA SER A 146 -0.66 -4.81 2.03
C SER A 146 -1.40 -3.61 2.62
N HIS A 147 -1.89 -3.73 3.86
CA HIS A 147 -2.63 -2.65 4.53
C HIS A 147 -1.72 -1.69 5.30
N GLY A 148 -1.90 -0.38 5.07
CA GLY A 148 -1.33 0.70 5.88
C GLY A 148 -2.21 1.13 7.05
N ILE A 149 -1.79 2.19 7.74
CA ILE A 149 -2.50 2.84 8.85
C ILE A 149 -2.46 4.35 8.63
N GLU A 150 -3.60 5.02 8.70
CA GLU A 150 -3.69 6.48 8.60
C GLU A 150 -3.32 7.13 9.94
N PHE A 151 -2.16 7.80 10.02
CA PHE A 151 -1.68 8.39 11.27
C PHE A 151 -2.45 9.66 11.68
N GLY A 152 -3.15 10.32 10.75
CA GLY A 152 -4.09 11.39 11.04
C GLY A 152 -5.38 10.91 11.74
N GLU A 153 -5.66 9.60 11.71
CA GLU A 153 -6.78 9.00 12.44
C GLU A 153 -6.29 8.53 13.83
N ARG A 154 -6.60 9.34 14.85
CA ARG A 154 -6.08 9.15 16.21
C ARG A 154 -6.36 7.75 16.76
N LYS A 155 -7.56 7.21 16.53
CA LYS A 155 -7.95 5.90 17.08
C LYS A 155 -7.09 4.78 16.49
N ALA A 156 -6.81 4.82 15.19
CA ALA A 156 -5.96 3.85 14.51
C ALA A 156 -4.50 3.96 14.96
N LEU A 157 -3.96 5.18 15.09
CA LEU A 157 -2.60 5.38 15.58
C LEU A 157 -2.43 4.93 17.03
N ASP A 158 -3.37 5.27 17.91
CA ASP A 158 -3.35 4.87 19.32
C ASP A 158 -3.47 3.36 19.48
N ALA A 159 -4.33 2.71 18.67
CA ALA A 159 -4.44 1.25 18.65
C ALA A 159 -3.13 0.58 18.19
N LEU A 160 -2.49 1.09 17.14
CA LEU A 160 -1.24 0.56 16.62
C LEU A 160 -0.11 0.68 17.67
N THR A 161 0.08 1.88 18.22
CA THR A 161 1.14 2.15 19.21
C THR A 161 0.93 1.38 20.51
N SER A 162 -0.31 1.21 20.95
CA SER A 162 -0.66 0.37 22.09
C SER A 162 -0.31 -1.10 21.84
N ALA A 163 -0.61 -1.61 20.64
CA ALA A 163 -0.28 -2.98 20.27
C ALA A 163 1.25 -3.22 20.23
N ILE A 164 2.03 -2.25 19.74
CA ILE A 164 3.50 -2.35 19.72
C ILE A 164 4.09 -2.31 21.14
N THR A 165 3.50 -1.53 22.04
CA THR A 165 4.03 -1.32 23.39
C THR A 165 4.02 -2.60 24.24
N VAL A 166 3.09 -3.52 23.99
CA VAL A 166 2.98 -4.80 24.72
C VAL A 166 3.86 -5.91 24.14
N GLU A 167 4.46 -5.69 22.96
CA GLU A 167 5.33 -6.66 22.32
C GLU A 167 6.73 -6.64 22.95
N PRO A 168 7.39 -7.80 23.06
CA PRO A 168 8.75 -7.86 23.56
C PRO A 168 9.69 -7.15 22.58
N LYS A 169 10.54 -6.27 23.11
CA LYS A 169 11.63 -5.67 22.35
C LYS A 169 12.74 -6.71 22.13
N ALA A 170 13.55 -6.48 21.10
CA ALA A 170 14.75 -7.27 20.85
C ALA A 170 15.63 -7.30 22.12
N ALA A 171 16.01 -8.51 22.54
CA ALA A 171 16.87 -8.67 23.71
C ALA A 171 18.24 -8.03 23.47
N SER A 172 18.78 -7.39 24.51
CA SER A 172 20.12 -6.82 24.49
C SER A 172 21.19 -7.92 24.42
N GLY A 173 22.28 -7.66 23.70
CA GLY A 173 23.43 -8.56 23.59
C GLY A 173 23.48 -9.30 22.26
N ALA A 174 24.69 -9.76 21.92
CA ALA A 174 24.98 -10.44 20.66
C ALA A 174 24.28 -11.80 20.57
N VAL A 175 23.81 -12.16 19.37
CA VAL A 175 23.38 -13.53 19.08
C VAL A 175 24.60 -14.36 18.71
N ALA A 176 24.65 -15.61 19.17
CA ALA A 176 25.76 -16.50 18.91
C ALA A 176 25.92 -16.75 17.40
N ALA A 177 27.11 -16.46 16.87
CA ALA A 177 27.46 -16.77 15.50
C ALA A 177 27.52 -18.29 15.28
N SER A 178 27.10 -18.73 14.09
CA SER A 178 27.25 -20.11 13.66
C SER A 178 28.73 -20.41 13.37
N THR A 179 29.20 -21.58 13.78
CA THR A 179 30.55 -22.04 13.44
C THR A 179 30.63 -22.46 11.97
N ASN A 180 31.83 -22.60 11.42
CA ASN A 180 32.04 -23.08 10.04
C ASN A 180 31.46 -24.49 9.84
N GLU A 181 31.54 -25.35 10.85
CA GLU A 181 30.95 -26.69 10.83
C GLU A 181 29.42 -26.62 10.73
N GLN A 182 28.80 -25.69 11.46
CA GLN A 182 27.35 -25.46 11.40
C GLN A 182 26.92 -24.89 10.05
N ALA A 183 27.70 -23.96 9.47
CA ALA A 183 27.43 -23.42 8.14
C ALA A 183 27.52 -24.52 7.05
N ASN A 184 28.56 -25.36 7.10
CA ASN A 184 28.70 -26.50 6.19
C ASN A 184 27.57 -27.52 6.35
N ALA A 185 27.16 -27.80 7.59
CA ALA A 185 26.02 -28.67 7.88
C ALA A 185 24.71 -28.10 7.31
N ALA A 186 24.49 -26.78 7.40
CA ALA A 186 23.33 -26.12 6.81
C ALA A 186 23.31 -26.25 5.28
N VAL A 187 24.45 -26.09 4.60
CA VAL A 187 24.52 -26.29 3.14
C VAL A 187 24.25 -27.75 2.77
N ALA A 188 24.81 -28.71 3.50
CA ALA A 188 24.54 -30.13 3.29
C ALA A 188 23.05 -30.47 3.50
N ALA A 189 22.42 -29.92 4.53
CA ALA A 189 21.01 -30.11 4.82
C ALA A 189 20.11 -29.50 3.74
N ALA A 190 20.39 -28.27 3.30
CA ALA A 190 19.67 -27.61 2.22
C ALA A 190 19.78 -28.41 0.90
N ARG A 191 20.97 -28.91 0.56
CA ARG A 191 21.17 -29.76 -0.61
C ARG A 191 20.37 -31.06 -0.54
N SER A 192 20.29 -31.68 0.63
CA SER A 192 19.47 -32.88 0.85
C SER A 192 17.98 -32.58 0.69
N GLY A 193 17.50 -31.44 1.23
CA GLY A 193 16.11 -31.01 1.14
C GLY A 193 15.67 -30.50 -0.24
N PHE A 194 16.62 -30.04 -1.07
CA PHE A 194 16.34 -29.42 -2.38
C PHE A 194 15.47 -30.30 -3.28
N LYS A 195 15.79 -31.59 -3.44
CA LYS A 195 15.06 -32.46 -4.38
C LYS A 195 13.57 -32.54 -4.05
N ALA A 196 13.24 -32.68 -2.77
CA ALA A 196 11.85 -32.74 -2.31
C ALA A 196 11.14 -31.38 -2.44
N TRP A 197 11.84 -30.29 -2.13
CA TRP A 197 11.29 -28.95 -2.25
C TRP A 197 11.02 -28.54 -3.71
N ASN A 198 11.97 -28.80 -4.61
CA ASN A 198 11.82 -28.51 -6.04
C ASN A 198 10.66 -29.30 -6.67
N ALA A 199 10.43 -30.54 -6.21
CA ALA A 199 9.30 -31.37 -6.63
C ALA A 199 7.95 -30.94 -6.03
N THR A 200 7.93 -30.01 -5.07
CA THR A 200 6.67 -29.48 -4.51
C THR A 200 6.00 -28.58 -5.55
N PRO A 201 4.71 -28.79 -5.89
CA PRO A 201 4.02 -27.99 -6.90
C PRO A 201 4.10 -26.48 -6.63
N ALA A 202 4.29 -25.67 -7.67
CA ALA A 202 4.41 -24.21 -7.55
C ALA A 202 3.23 -23.58 -6.81
N THR A 203 2.00 -24.06 -7.05
CA THR A 203 0.81 -23.60 -6.34
C THR A 203 0.88 -23.82 -4.82
N ARG A 204 1.49 -24.92 -4.37
CA ARG A 204 1.72 -25.17 -2.94
C ARG A 204 2.81 -24.28 -2.36
N ARG A 205 3.90 -24.06 -3.10
CA ARG A 205 4.95 -23.11 -2.68
C ARG A 205 4.38 -21.69 -2.56
N ALA A 206 3.58 -21.26 -3.54
CA ALA A 206 2.90 -19.97 -3.54
C ALA A 206 1.92 -19.84 -2.37
N ALA A 207 1.14 -20.88 -2.06
CA ALA A 207 0.22 -20.87 -0.92
C ALA A 207 0.95 -20.70 0.43
N MET A 208 2.16 -21.25 0.58
CA MET A 208 2.99 -21.03 1.78
C MET A 208 3.47 -19.58 1.89
N LEU A 209 3.84 -18.95 0.77
CA LEU A 209 4.19 -17.52 0.74
C LEU A 209 2.99 -16.64 1.06
N ASP A 210 1.82 -16.91 0.49
CA ASP A 210 0.59 -16.16 0.82
C ASP A 210 0.24 -16.30 2.31
N LYS A 211 0.35 -17.52 2.87
CA LYS A 211 0.16 -17.74 4.31
C LYS A 211 1.20 -16.99 5.16
N ALA A 212 2.44 -16.88 4.69
CA ALA A 212 3.47 -16.08 5.37
C ALA A 212 3.10 -14.59 5.39
N ALA A 213 2.57 -14.06 4.28
CA ALA A 213 2.07 -12.69 4.19
C ALA A 213 0.93 -12.44 5.20
N ASP A 214 0.00 -13.39 5.34
CA ASP A 214 -1.09 -13.28 6.30
C ASP A 214 -0.59 -13.34 7.75
N LEU A 215 0.39 -14.21 8.06
CA LEU A 215 1.00 -14.28 9.38
C LEU A 215 1.77 -13.00 9.73
N LEU A 216 2.46 -12.38 8.76
CA LEU A 216 3.11 -11.07 8.94
C LEU A 216 2.08 -9.99 9.24
N ALA A 217 0.96 -9.97 8.52
CA ALA A 217 -0.13 -9.02 8.77
C ALA A 217 -0.76 -9.22 10.15
N GLN A 218 -0.97 -10.46 10.58
CA GLN A 218 -1.52 -10.80 11.90
C GLN A 218 -0.56 -10.45 13.03
N ARG A 219 0.75 -10.64 12.82
CA ARG A 219 1.81 -10.33 13.80
C ARG A 219 2.48 -8.99 13.56
N ARG A 220 1.78 -8.05 12.91
CA ARG A 220 2.36 -6.75 12.52
C ARG A 220 3.01 -6.05 13.71
N ALA A 221 2.32 -5.95 14.84
CA ALA A 221 2.83 -5.28 16.04
C ALA A 221 4.17 -5.86 16.51
N HIS A 222 4.30 -7.18 16.49
CA HIS A 222 5.52 -7.90 16.85
C HIS A 222 6.71 -7.52 15.96
N PHE A 223 6.53 -7.58 14.64
CA PHE A 223 7.60 -7.21 13.69
C PHE A 223 7.92 -5.72 13.73
N LEU A 224 6.94 -4.86 13.97
CA LEU A 224 7.19 -3.43 14.21
C LEU A 224 8.07 -3.22 15.45
N ALA A 225 7.77 -3.89 16.56
CA ALA A 225 8.57 -3.78 17.78
C ALA A 225 10.03 -4.20 17.54
N LEU A 226 10.27 -5.26 16.76
CA LEU A 226 11.62 -5.69 16.38
C LEU A 226 12.30 -4.69 15.43
N LEU A 227 11.61 -4.19 14.41
CA LEU A 227 12.17 -3.18 13.50
C LEU A 227 12.57 -1.89 14.22
N GLN A 228 11.81 -1.48 15.24
CA GLN A 228 12.16 -0.32 16.05
C GLN A 228 13.30 -0.61 17.04
N SER A 229 13.27 -1.77 17.72
CA SER A 229 14.23 -2.07 18.79
C SER A 229 15.56 -2.64 18.32
N GLU A 230 15.57 -3.45 17.26
CA GLU A 230 16.78 -4.00 16.64
C GLU A 230 17.22 -3.15 15.45
N GLY A 231 16.29 -2.76 14.57
CA GLY A 231 16.59 -2.00 13.37
C GLY A 231 16.67 -0.47 13.56
N GLY A 232 16.27 0.04 14.73
CA GLY A 232 16.28 1.49 15.02
C GLY A 232 15.33 2.32 14.15
N LYS A 233 14.32 1.71 13.54
CA LYS A 233 13.42 2.38 12.59
C LYS A 233 12.40 3.29 13.27
N THR A 234 11.98 4.34 12.56
CA THR A 234 10.78 5.10 12.95
C THR A 234 9.52 4.25 12.74
N LEU A 235 8.39 4.67 13.32
CA LEU A 235 7.13 3.91 13.20
C LEU A 235 6.67 3.78 11.73
N ASP A 236 6.79 4.85 10.95
CA ASP A 236 6.36 4.85 9.54
C ASP A 236 7.29 3.98 8.69
N ASP A 237 8.61 4.08 8.88
CA ASP A 237 9.59 3.23 8.19
C ASP A 237 9.38 1.75 8.51
N ALA A 238 9.11 1.42 9.78
CA ALA A 238 8.84 0.05 10.20
C ALA A 238 7.54 -0.49 9.60
N LEU A 239 6.47 0.33 9.57
CA LEU A 239 5.20 -0.03 8.95
C LEU A 239 5.35 -0.25 7.45
N SER A 240 6.09 0.63 6.78
CA SER A 240 6.43 0.50 5.37
C SER A 240 7.17 -0.80 5.09
N GLU A 241 8.16 -1.15 5.92
CA GLU A 241 8.93 -2.39 5.72
C GLU A 241 8.11 -3.66 5.97
N VAL A 242 7.24 -3.70 7.00
CA VAL A 242 6.35 -4.86 7.19
C VAL A 242 5.42 -5.02 5.98
N ARG A 243 4.91 -3.92 5.44
CA ARG A 243 4.09 -3.92 4.22
C ARG A 243 4.86 -4.44 3.02
N GLU A 244 6.10 -3.97 2.83
CA GLU A 244 6.98 -4.42 1.75
C GLU A 244 7.28 -5.93 1.87
N ALA A 245 7.52 -6.45 3.07
CA ALA A 245 7.71 -7.88 3.30
C ALA A 245 6.46 -8.72 2.93
N ILE A 246 5.27 -8.25 3.31
CA ILE A 246 3.97 -8.85 2.92
C ILE A 246 3.82 -8.82 1.39
N ASP A 247 4.13 -7.68 0.78
CA ASP A 247 4.02 -7.49 -0.66
C ASP A 247 5.00 -8.38 -1.43
N PHE A 248 6.24 -8.57 -0.97
CA PHE A 248 7.17 -9.52 -1.58
C PHE A 248 6.63 -10.94 -1.58
N CYS A 249 6.08 -11.40 -0.44
CA CYS A 249 5.50 -12.73 -0.33
C CYS A 249 4.37 -12.93 -1.35
N ARG A 250 3.39 -12.00 -1.37
CA ARG A 250 2.23 -12.07 -2.27
C ARG A 250 2.61 -11.89 -3.74
N TYR A 251 3.54 -10.98 -4.03
CA TYR A 251 4.04 -10.74 -5.38
C TYR A 251 4.77 -11.95 -5.93
N TYR A 252 5.73 -12.51 -5.20
CA TYR A 252 6.45 -13.70 -5.66
C TYR A 252 5.54 -14.92 -5.72
N ALA A 253 4.55 -15.07 -4.83
CA ALA A 253 3.54 -16.12 -4.96
C ALA A 253 2.73 -15.99 -6.26
N ALA A 254 2.24 -14.80 -6.60
CA ALA A 254 1.50 -14.53 -7.84
C ALA A 254 2.35 -14.76 -9.10
N GLN A 255 3.58 -14.21 -9.11
CA GLN A 255 4.52 -14.42 -10.21
C GLN A 255 4.91 -15.90 -10.33
N GLY A 256 5.08 -16.59 -9.20
CA GLY A 256 5.47 -17.99 -9.17
C GLY A 256 4.39 -18.94 -9.69
N ARG A 257 3.10 -18.62 -9.48
CA ARG A 257 2.00 -19.33 -10.15
C ARG A 257 2.10 -19.17 -11.67
N THR A 258 2.35 -17.95 -12.14
CA THR A 258 2.48 -17.68 -13.57
C THR A 258 3.68 -18.39 -14.21
N LEU A 259 4.84 -18.38 -13.54
CA LEU A 259 6.11 -18.82 -14.12
C LEU A 259 6.42 -20.32 -13.92
N PHE A 260 5.88 -20.96 -12.88
CA PHE A 260 6.31 -22.30 -12.47
C PHE A 260 5.18 -23.35 -12.40
N GLU A 261 3.93 -22.97 -12.66
CA GLU A 261 2.80 -23.91 -12.58
C GLU A 261 2.65 -24.76 -13.85
N GLN A 262 2.79 -24.14 -15.02
CA GLN A 262 2.63 -24.80 -16.31
C GLN A 262 3.86 -24.54 -17.18
N GLY A 263 4.32 -25.57 -17.89
CA GLY A 263 5.34 -25.40 -18.92
C GLY A 263 4.80 -24.64 -20.13
N GLU A 264 5.67 -23.88 -20.80
CA GLU A 264 5.33 -23.16 -22.03
C GLU A 264 5.41 -24.12 -23.22
N THR A 265 4.30 -24.28 -23.95
CA THR A 265 4.30 -25.09 -25.17
C THR A 265 5.01 -24.34 -26.29
N MET A 266 6.05 -24.94 -26.83
CA MET A 266 6.89 -24.35 -27.87
C MET A 266 6.42 -24.81 -29.27
N PRO A 267 6.61 -23.99 -30.31
CA PRO A 267 6.30 -24.40 -31.68
C PRO A 267 7.15 -25.61 -32.10
N GLY A 268 6.53 -26.57 -32.77
CA GLY A 268 7.19 -27.80 -33.23
C GLY A 268 6.43 -28.51 -34.37
N PRO A 269 7.04 -29.52 -35.00
CA PRO A 269 6.41 -30.29 -36.07
C PRO A 269 5.28 -31.20 -35.55
N THR A 270 4.44 -31.69 -36.45
CA THR A 270 3.40 -32.69 -36.10
C THR A 270 4.05 -33.99 -35.61
N GLY A 271 3.53 -34.54 -34.51
CA GLY A 271 4.05 -35.76 -33.88
C GLY A 271 5.12 -35.51 -32.81
N GLU A 272 5.45 -34.25 -32.51
CA GLU A 272 6.41 -33.85 -31.48
C GLU A 272 5.74 -32.92 -30.45
N SER A 273 6.14 -33.03 -29.18
CA SER A 273 5.72 -32.12 -28.10
C SER A 273 6.96 -31.44 -27.51
N ASN A 274 7.00 -30.11 -27.58
CA ASN A 274 8.06 -29.30 -27.01
C ASN A 274 7.49 -28.45 -25.88
N VAL A 275 8.03 -28.63 -24.66
CA VAL A 275 7.58 -27.89 -23.47
C VAL A 275 8.80 -27.33 -22.76
N LEU A 276 8.79 -26.02 -22.51
CA LEU A 276 9.80 -25.34 -21.70
C LEU A 276 9.32 -25.25 -20.24
N GLU A 277 10.10 -25.81 -19.33
CA GLU A 277 9.84 -25.76 -17.88
C GLU A 277 11.00 -25.10 -17.12
N LEU A 278 10.65 -24.41 -16.04
CA LEU A 278 11.60 -23.77 -15.14
C LEU A 278 11.65 -24.54 -13.82
N HIS A 279 12.86 -24.96 -13.42
CA HIS A 279 13.09 -25.68 -12.17
C HIS A 279 14.09 -24.96 -11.27
N GLY A 280 14.01 -25.26 -9.97
CA GLY A 280 15.00 -24.81 -9.01
C GLY A 280 16.40 -25.28 -9.40
N ARG A 281 17.40 -24.45 -9.11
CA ARG A 281 18.81 -24.70 -9.43
C ARG A 281 19.50 -25.55 -8.37
N GLY A 282 19.12 -25.43 -7.10
CA GLY A 282 19.74 -26.19 -6.00
C GLY A 282 19.62 -25.53 -4.64
N ALA A 283 20.69 -25.60 -3.85
CA ALA A 283 20.83 -24.85 -2.61
C ALA A 283 21.32 -23.42 -2.91
N PHE A 284 20.53 -22.41 -2.55
CA PHE A 284 20.82 -20.99 -2.76
C PHE A 284 21.24 -20.32 -1.46
N VAL A 285 22.25 -19.45 -1.53
CA VAL A 285 22.65 -18.62 -0.39
C VAL A 285 22.01 -17.25 -0.53
N ALA A 286 21.30 -16.80 0.49
CA ALA A 286 20.70 -15.47 0.57
C ALA A 286 21.39 -14.63 1.64
N ILE A 287 22.04 -13.54 1.24
CA ILE A 287 22.75 -12.62 2.15
C ILE A 287 22.07 -11.25 2.09
N SER A 288 21.57 -10.80 3.24
CA SER A 288 20.77 -9.58 3.35
C SER A 288 21.44 -8.51 4.23
N PRO A 289 21.15 -7.22 3.97
CA PRO A 289 21.71 -6.11 4.73
C PRO A 289 20.89 -5.82 6.00
N TRP A 290 21.40 -4.92 6.85
CA TRP A 290 20.77 -4.52 8.12
C TRP A 290 19.73 -3.40 7.98
N ASN A 291 19.73 -2.65 6.87
CA ASN A 291 18.89 -1.47 6.68
C ASN A 291 17.43 -1.81 6.29
N PHE A 292 17.20 -3.00 5.75
CA PHE A 292 15.88 -3.60 5.54
C PHE A 292 15.91 -5.06 6.01
N PRO A 293 16.02 -5.26 7.32
CA PRO A 293 16.34 -6.55 7.90
C PRO A 293 15.20 -7.56 7.82
N LEU A 294 13.97 -7.11 7.52
CA LEU A 294 12.81 -7.95 7.28
C LEU A 294 12.47 -8.04 5.78
N ALA A 295 12.27 -6.91 5.11
CA ALA A 295 11.72 -6.90 3.76
C ALA A 295 12.71 -7.45 2.71
N ILE A 296 13.96 -6.96 2.67
CA ILE A 296 14.96 -7.48 1.73
C ILE A 296 15.31 -8.92 2.08
N PHE A 297 15.43 -9.25 3.36
CA PHE A 297 15.64 -10.63 3.82
C PHE A 297 14.57 -11.57 3.28
N LEU A 298 13.29 -11.28 3.54
CA LEU A 298 12.18 -12.10 3.05
C LEU A 298 12.04 -12.04 1.53
N GLY A 299 12.29 -10.91 0.89
CA GLY A 299 12.23 -10.78 -0.56
C GLY A 299 13.20 -11.74 -1.25
N GLN A 300 14.46 -11.76 -0.83
CA GLN A 300 15.47 -12.67 -1.35
C GLN A 300 15.12 -14.14 -1.06
N VAL A 301 14.79 -14.45 0.20
CA VAL A 301 14.52 -15.82 0.65
C VAL A 301 13.29 -16.40 -0.05
N THR A 302 12.18 -15.65 -0.08
CA THR A 302 10.92 -16.14 -0.65
C THR A 302 10.98 -16.25 -2.16
N ALA A 303 11.69 -15.37 -2.88
CA ALA A 303 11.92 -15.52 -4.32
C ALA A 303 12.67 -16.83 -4.64
N ALA A 304 13.77 -17.11 -3.91
CA ALA A 304 14.55 -18.33 -4.11
C ALA A 304 13.73 -19.59 -3.78
N LEU A 305 12.99 -19.58 -2.67
CA LEU A 305 12.08 -20.66 -2.29
C LEU A 305 10.98 -20.88 -3.35
N MET A 306 10.36 -19.81 -3.84
CA MET A 306 9.28 -19.87 -4.83
C MET A 306 9.74 -20.47 -6.15
N ALA A 307 10.98 -20.19 -6.57
CA ALA A 307 11.63 -20.80 -7.72
C ALA A 307 12.03 -22.27 -7.51
N GLY A 308 11.77 -22.86 -6.33
CA GLY A 308 12.04 -24.27 -6.04
C GLY A 308 13.43 -24.56 -5.47
N ASN A 309 14.19 -23.54 -5.05
CA ASN A 309 15.50 -23.71 -4.41
C ASN A 309 15.34 -23.95 -2.91
N ALA A 310 16.20 -24.78 -2.33
CA ALA A 310 16.41 -24.75 -0.88
C ALA A 310 17.31 -23.55 -0.54
N VAL A 311 17.13 -22.92 0.62
CA VAL A 311 17.79 -21.66 0.96
C VAL A 311 18.59 -21.78 2.25
N ILE A 312 19.81 -21.23 2.22
CA ILE A 312 20.59 -20.89 3.41
C ILE A 312 20.59 -19.37 3.52
N ALA A 313 19.89 -18.86 4.51
CA ALA A 313 19.76 -17.43 4.73
C ALA A 313 20.80 -16.97 5.78
N LYS A 314 21.57 -15.94 5.44
CA LYS A 314 22.56 -15.31 6.30
C LYS A 314 22.21 -13.82 6.43
N PRO A 315 21.61 -13.39 7.56
CA PRO A 315 21.28 -11.98 7.77
C PRO A 315 22.52 -11.16 8.12
N ALA A 316 22.39 -9.84 8.11
CA ALA A 316 23.39 -8.96 8.69
C ALA A 316 23.55 -9.22 10.20
N GLU A 317 24.77 -9.08 10.72
CA GLU A 317 25.10 -9.37 12.12
C GLU A 317 24.44 -8.41 13.12
N GLN A 318 24.03 -7.23 12.65
CA GLN A 318 23.34 -6.20 13.42
C GLN A 318 21.86 -6.54 13.64
N THR A 319 21.24 -7.32 12.75
CA THR A 319 19.80 -7.61 12.77
C THR A 319 19.46 -9.10 12.69
N PRO A 320 20.07 -9.97 13.53
CA PRO A 320 19.87 -11.41 13.48
C PRO A 320 18.51 -11.89 14.02
N ARG A 321 17.88 -11.16 14.96
CA ARG A 321 16.70 -11.64 15.68
C ARG A 321 15.45 -11.57 14.83
N ILE A 322 15.24 -10.45 14.13
CA ILE A 322 14.11 -10.32 13.20
C ILE A 322 14.20 -11.33 12.05
N ALA A 323 15.41 -11.64 11.57
CA ALA A 323 15.63 -12.69 10.58
C ALA A 323 15.28 -14.08 11.12
N ALA A 324 15.60 -14.37 12.39
CA ALA A 324 15.20 -15.62 13.04
C ALA A 324 13.68 -15.76 13.17
N GLU A 325 12.98 -14.69 13.56
CA GLU A 325 11.51 -14.65 13.61
C GLU A 325 10.89 -14.81 12.21
N ALA A 326 11.48 -14.20 11.19
CA ALA A 326 11.04 -14.36 9.80
C ALA A 326 11.18 -15.81 9.31
N VAL A 327 12.29 -16.50 9.62
CA VAL A 327 12.49 -17.92 9.30
C VAL A 327 11.50 -18.81 10.05
N ALA A 328 11.30 -18.57 11.36
CA ALA A 328 10.31 -19.30 12.15
C ALA A 328 8.88 -19.11 11.60
N LEU A 329 8.54 -17.89 11.16
CA LEU A 329 7.27 -17.59 10.52
C LEU A 329 7.11 -18.33 9.19
N LEU A 330 8.14 -18.39 8.34
CA LEU A 330 8.09 -19.16 7.09
C LEU A 330 7.90 -20.66 7.35
N HIS A 331 8.53 -21.22 8.38
CA HIS A 331 8.27 -22.60 8.79
C HIS A 331 6.82 -22.81 9.25
N GLN A 332 6.28 -21.89 10.05
CA GLN A 332 4.87 -21.92 10.45
C GLN A 332 3.91 -21.78 9.25
N ALA A 333 4.32 -21.03 8.22
CA ALA A 333 3.60 -20.91 6.96
C ALA A 333 3.64 -22.19 6.12
N GLY A 334 4.53 -23.13 6.44
CA GLY A 334 4.59 -24.46 5.84
C GLY A 334 5.88 -24.73 5.07
N VAL A 335 6.82 -23.79 5.00
CA VAL A 335 8.13 -24.03 4.38
C VAL A 335 8.88 -25.09 5.19
N PRO A 336 9.26 -26.23 4.60
CA PRO A 336 9.94 -27.30 5.33
C PRO A 336 11.26 -26.83 5.95
N THR A 337 11.57 -27.32 7.14
CA THR A 337 12.89 -27.10 7.79
C THR A 337 14.04 -27.70 6.98
N SER A 338 13.77 -28.62 6.06
CA SER A 338 14.76 -29.11 5.09
C SER A 338 15.03 -28.13 3.95
N ALA A 339 14.12 -27.18 3.69
CA ALA A 339 14.18 -26.25 2.56
C ALA A 339 14.68 -24.85 2.92
N LEU A 340 14.68 -24.48 4.20
CA LEU A 340 15.14 -23.17 4.66
C LEU A 340 15.96 -23.32 5.95
N HIS A 341 17.16 -22.76 5.95
CA HIS A 341 18.11 -22.80 7.05
C HIS A 341 18.61 -21.40 7.35
N LEU A 342 18.82 -21.08 8.64
CA LEU A 342 19.39 -19.81 9.07
C LEU A 342 20.83 -20.04 9.56
N VAL A 343 21.77 -19.26 9.03
CA VAL A 343 23.16 -19.22 9.50
C VAL A 343 23.44 -17.80 9.96
N GLN A 344 23.81 -17.63 11.23
CA GLN A 344 24.12 -16.32 11.78
C GLN A 344 25.63 -16.10 11.88
N GLY A 345 26.07 -14.85 11.88
CA GLY A 345 27.49 -14.52 12.00
C GLY A 345 27.84 -13.26 11.24
N ASP A 346 29.12 -13.01 11.10
CA ASP A 346 29.71 -11.84 10.45
C ASP A 346 29.93 -12.08 8.94
N GLY A 347 30.84 -11.30 8.34
CA GLY A 347 31.25 -11.47 6.94
C GLY A 347 31.99 -12.80 6.68
N ALA A 348 32.69 -13.36 7.66
CA ALA A 348 33.42 -14.62 7.50
C ALA A 348 32.45 -15.80 7.31
N ALA A 349 31.33 -15.81 8.05
CA ALA A 349 30.24 -16.77 7.84
C ALA A 349 29.65 -16.65 6.42
N GLY A 350 29.46 -15.42 5.93
CA GLY A 350 29.01 -15.17 4.55
C GLY A 350 30.01 -15.71 3.51
N ALA A 351 31.30 -15.42 3.68
CA ALA A 351 32.36 -15.90 2.80
C ALA A 351 32.47 -17.44 2.78
N ALA A 352 32.31 -18.09 3.93
CA ALA A 352 32.31 -19.56 4.01
C ALA A 352 31.16 -20.17 3.19
N LEU A 353 29.96 -19.59 3.26
CA LEU A 353 28.80 -20.04 2.48
C LEU A 353 29.00 -19.84 0.98
N VAL A 354 29.46 -18.66 0.56
CA VAL A 354 29.66 -18.33 -0.87
C VAL A 354 30.73 -19.22 -1.52
N ASN A 355 31.80 -19.55 -0.79
CA ASN A 355 32.87 -20.40 -1.30
C ASN A 355 32.52 -21.91 -1.26
N HIS A 356 31.36 -22.31 -0.74
CA HIS A 356 31.02 -23.71 -0.60
C HIS A 356 30.69 -24.35 -1.96
N PRO A 357 31.38 -25.42 -2.39
CA PRO A 357 31.27 -25.96 -3.76
C PRO A 357 29.91 -26.60 -4.11
N ALA A 358 29.02 -26.73 -3.13
CA ALA A 358 27.73 -27.39 -3.27
C ALA A 358 26.53 -26.43 -3.43
N ILE A 359 26.76 -25.11 -3.45
CA ILE A 359 25.70 -24.13 -3.69
C ILE A 359 25.44 -23.99 -5.20
N ALA A 360 24.23 -23.58 -5.55
CA ALA A 360 23.78 -23.40 -6.93
C ALA A 360 23.60 -21.92 -7.33
N GLY A 361 23.78 -21.01 -6.39
CA GLY A 361 23.71 -19.56 -6.62
C GLY A 361 23.69 -18.76 -5.34
N VAL A 362 23.87 -17.46 -5.50
CA VAL A 362 23.88 -16.46 -4.43
C VAL A 362 22.94 -15.33 -4.82
N VAL A 363 22.11 -14.89 -3.88
CA VAL A 363 21.43 -13.60 -3.94
C VAL A 363 21.99 -12.75 -2.80
N PHE A 364 22.51 -11.57 -3.15
CA PHE A 364 23.22 -10.70 -2.24
C PHE A 364 22.66 -9.29 -2.34
N THR A 365 22.55 -8.60 -1.21
CA THR A 365 22.31 -7.17 -1.16
C THR A 365 23.17 -6.60 -0.04
N GLY A 366 24.04 -5.66 -0.40
CA GLY A 366 25.05 -5.09 0.49
C GLY A 366 25.90 -4.08 -0.25
N SER A 367 27.13 -3.89 0.21
CA SER A 367 28.14 -3.02 -0.41
C SER A 367 28.49 -3.46 -1.84
N THR A 368 29.11 -2.55 -2.60
CA THR A 368 29.65 -2.87 -3.92
C THR A 368 30.94 -3.69 -3.79
N GLU A 369 31.72 -3.41 -2.74
CA GLU A 369 32.85 -4.23 -2.27
C GLU A 369 32.37 -5.58 -1.73
#